data_AF-F9P4Y5-F1
#
_entry.id   AF-F9P4Y5-F1
#
_cell.length_a   1.000
_cell.length_b   1.000
_cell.length_c   1.000
_cell.angle_alpha   90.00
_cell.angle_beta   90.00
_cell.angle_gamma   90.00
#
_symmetry.space_group_name_H-M   'P 1'
#
loop_
_entity.id
_entity.type
_entity.pdbx_description
1 polymer ?
#
loop_
_entity_poly.entity_id
_entity_poly.type
_entity_poly.pdbx_seq_one_letter_code
_entity_poly.pdbx_strand_id
1 'polypeptide(L)'
;MSIHNTEASQRAELHRKIWAIADDVRGAVDGWDFKQYILGILFYRFISEHMANYFDHAEHEAGDLDFRYADLANEEAEEDFRPGTVEDKGFFILPSQLFENVVKNASQNENLNEELANIFQSIEKSAIGFKSEDDIKGLFDNLDTRSNILGGTVPEKISAFLTF
;
A
#
# COMPACT_ATOMS: atom_id res chain seq x y z
N MET A 1 -6.11 -2.72 -30.09
CA MET A 1 -4.66 -2.64 -29.80
C MET A 1 -4.45 -1.54 -28.77
N SER A 2 -4.74 -1.81 -27.48
CA SER A 2 -4.74 -0.71 -26.48
C SER A 2 -4.54 -1.12 -25.01
N ILE A 3 -4.03 -2.32 -24.68
CA ILE A 3 -3.87 -2.72 -23.25
C ILE A 3 -2.41 -2.54 -22.76
N HIS A 4 -1.41 -2.65 -23.64
CA HIS A 4 0.02 -2.62 -23.25
C HIS A 4 0.61 -1.22 -22.94
N ASN A 5 -0.14 -0.13 -23.12
CA ASN A 5 0.40 1.24 -22.94
C ASN A 5 0.15 1.82 -21.53
N THR A 6 -0.82 1.28 -20.79
CA THR A 6 -1.26 1.85 -19.50
C THR A 6 -0.33 1.45 -18.35
N GLU A 7 0.06 0.18 -18.26
CA GLU A 7 0.93 -0.31 -17.18
C GLU A 7 2.35 0.30 -17.23
N ALA A 8 2.91 0.48 -18.43
CA ALA A 8 4.22 1.11 -18.60
C ALA A 8 4.19 2.60 -18.21
N SER A 9 3.08 3.28 -18.49
CA SER A 9 2.86 4.67 -18.10
C SER A 9 2.67 4.81 -16.58
N GLN A 10 1.92 3.89 -15.96
CA GLN A 10 1.73 3.84 -14.51
C GLN A 10 3.04 3.58 -13.77
N ARG A 11 3.88 2.63 -14.25
CA ARG A 11 5.23 2.39 -13.71
C ARG A 11 6.14 3.64 -13.80
N ALA A 12 6.08 4.37 -14.91
CA ALA A 12 6.87 5.59 -15.09
C ALA A 12 6.36 6.78 -14.27
N GLU A 13 5.06 6.86 -14.01
CA GLU A 13 4.46 7.87 -13.15
C GLU A 13 4.76 7.60 -11.67
N LEU A 14 4.69 6.34 -11.25
CA LEU A 14 5.11 5.87 -9.94
C LEU A 14 6.55 6.27 -9.65
N HIS A 15 7.48 5.92 -10.53
CA HIS A 15 8.90 6.28 -10.37
C HIS A 15 9.09 7.79 -10.25
N ARG A 16 8.38 8.60 -11.04
CA ARG A 16 8.48 10.07 -10.95
C ARG A 16 7.99 10.63 -9.63
N LYS A 17 6.86 10.12 -9.10
CA LYS A 17 6.31 10.57 -7.81
C LYS A 17 7.22 10.19 -6.64
N ILE A 18 7.80 8.98 -6.67
CA ILE A 18 8.79 8.53 -5.68
C ILE A 18 10.02 9.45 -5.65
N TRP A 19 10.53 9.82 -6.83
CA TRP A 19 11.71 10.69 -6.93
C TRP A 19 11.46 12.12 -6.46
N ALA A 20 10.26 12.67 -6.67
CA ALA A 20 9.91 14.00 -6.19
C ALA A 20 9.89 14.08 -4.66
N ILE A 21 9.38 13.04 -4.00
CA ILE A 21 9.29 12.99 -2.53
C ILE A 21 10.66 12.76 -1.91
N ALA A 22 11.54 11.99 -2.57
CA ALA A 22 12.91 11.77 -2.10
C ALA A 22 13.77 13.06 -2.08
N ASP A 23 13.44 14.05 -2.90
CA ASP A 23 14.18 15.33 -2.98
C ASP A 23 13.82 16.26 -1.80
N ASP A 24 12.57 16.21 -1.33
CA ASP A 24 12.02 17.14 -0.33
C ASP A 24 12.46 16.86 1.12
N VAL A 25 12.90 15.63 1.46
CA VAL A 25 13.08 15.23 2.88
C VAL A 25 14.53 15.04 3.33
N ARG A 26 15.50 15.65 2.64
CA ARG A 26 16.95 15.47 2.84
C ARG A 26 17.53 16.02 4.17
N GLY A 27 16.73 16.49 5.13
CA GLY A 27 17.20 17.48 6.12
C GLY A 27 17.38 17.11 7.61
N ALA A 28 16.73 16.09 8.20
CA ALA A 28 16.52 16.13 9.66
C ALA A 28 16.65 14.83 10.50
N VAL A 29 16.91 13.67 9.89
CA VAL A 29 17.14 12.39 10.62
C VAL A 29 18.40 11.77 10.05
N ASP A 30 18.99 10.77 10.71
CA ASP A 30 19.98 9.92 10.04
C ASP A 30 19.35 9.43 8.73
N GLY A 31 19.78 10.05 7.64
CA GLY A 31 18.89 10.29 6.50
C GLY A 31 18.59 9.03 5.71
N TRP A 32 19.20 7.92 6.09
CA TRP A 32 19.03 6.63 5.47
C TRP A 32 17.82 5.87 6.03
N ASP A 33 17.68 5.74 7.35
CA ASP A 33 16.54 5.04 7.98
C ASP A 33 15.21 5.74 7.69
N PHE A 34 15.20 7.06 7.78
CA PHE A 34 14.02 7.85 7.47
C PHE A 34 13.62 7.72 6.00
N LYS A 35 14.58 7.67 5.06
CA LYS A 35 14.27 7.44 3.64
C LYS A 35 13.67 6.06 3.39
N GLN A 36 14.19 5.01 4.02
CA GLN A 36 13.63 3.67 3.91
C GLN A 36 12.19 3.64 4.43
N TYR A 37 11.93 4.30 5.56
CA TYR A 37 10.58 4.42 6.12
C TYR A 37 9.60 5.12 5.17
N ILE A 38 9.96 6.32 4.70
CA ILE A 38 9.10 7.07 3.77
C ILE A 38 8.87 6.29 2.48
N LEU A 39 9.92 5.71 1.91
CA LEU A 39 9.80 4.96 0.68
C LEU A 39 8.87 3.75 0.83
N GLY A 40 8.97 3.03 1.95
CA GLY A 40 8.08 1.91 2.25
C GLY A 40 6.63 2.33 2.41
N ILE A 41 6.36 3.43 3.13
CA ILE A 41 5.00 3.96 3.30
C ILE A 41 4.41 4.47 1.98
N LEU A 42 5.20 5.13 1.13
CA LEU A 42 4.76 5.57 -0.19
C LEU A 42 4.48 4.39 -1.12
N PHE A 43 5.33 3.37 -1.06
CA PHE A 43 5.12 2.15 -1.80
C PHE A 43 3.82 1.47 -1.35
N TYR A 44 3.61 1.34 -0.04
CA TYR A 44 2.36 0.82 0.54
C TYR A 44 1.13 1.61 0.09
N ARG A 45 1.18 2.95 0.14
CA ARG A 45 0.12 3.80 -0.41
C ARG A 45 -0.14 3.49 -1.88
N PHE A 46 0.91 3.43 -2.69
CA PHE A 46 0.79 3.17 -4.12
C PHE A 46 0.12 1.82 -4.41
N ILE A 47 0.58 0.73 -3.80
CA ILE A 47 -0.01 -0.60 -4.04
C ILE A 47 -1.45 -0.68 -3.53
N SER A 48 -1.76 0.02 -2.44
CA SER A 48 -3.11 0.11 -1.90
C SER A 48 -4.06 0.84 -2.84
N GLU A 49 -3.70 2.03 -3.31
CA GLU A 49 -4.51 2.81 -4.25
C GLU A 49 -4.67 2.05 -5.57
N HIS A 50 -3.61 1.39 -6.05
CA HIS A 50 -3.67 0.62 -7.28
C HIS A 50 -4.61 -0.59 -7.17
N MET A 51 -4.61 -1.30 -6.03
CA MET A 51 -5.51 -2.42 -5.78
C MET A 51 -6.98 -1.97 -5.72
N ALA A 52 -7.27 -0.93 -4.93
CA ALA A 52 -8.63 -0.41 -4.82
C ALA A 52 -9.16 0.07 -6.18
N ASN A 53 -8.38 0.89 -6.90
CA ASN A 53 -8.76 1.37 -8.23
C ASN A 53 -8.95 0.24 -9.25
N TYR A 54 -8.20 -0.86 -9.14
CA TYR A 54 -8.36 -2.00 -10.04
C TYR A 54 -9.74 -2.65 -9.88
N PHE A 55 -10.17 -2.88 -8.64
CA PHE A 55 -11.48 -3.46 -8.36
C PHE A 55 -12.62 -2.47 -8.61
N ASP A 56 -12.47 -1.21 -8.19
CA ASP A 56 -13.43 -0.16 -8.47
C ASP A 56 -13.69 -0.06 -9.98
N HIS A 57 -12.63 -0.02 -10.79
CA HIS A 57 -12.76 0.04 -12.24
C HIS A 57 -13.47 -1.19 -12.82
N ALA A 58 -13.13 -2.40 -12.36
CA ALA A 58 -13.73 -3.63 -12.84
C ALA A 58 -15.25 -3.69 -12.57
N GLU A 59 -15.68 -3.32 -11.36
CA GLU A 59 -17.09 -3.30 -10.99
C GLU A 59 -17.86 -2.16 -11.69
N HIS A 60 -17.21 -1.01 -11.88
CA HIS A 60 -17.79 0.11 -12.63
C HIS A 60 -18.01 -0.25 -14.10
N GLU A 61 -17.08 -1.00 -14.71
CA GLU A 61 -17.25 -1.55 -16.07
C GLU A 61 -18.35 -2.62 -16.15
N ALA A 62 -18.56 -3.37 -15.06
CA ALA A 62 -19.67 -4.34 -14.93
C ALA A 62 -21.04 -3.66 -14.69
N GLY A 63 -21.05 -2.39 -14.30
CA GLY A 63 -22.23 -1.53 -14.22
C GLY A 63 -22.58 -1.02 -12.82
N ASP A 64 -21.81 -1.36 -11.79
CA ASP A 64 -21.98 -0.82 -10.45
C ASP A 64 -21.09 0.41 -10.25
N LEU A 65 -21.56 1.58 -10.71
CA LEU A 65 -20.78 2.83 -10.69
C LEU A 65 -20.54 3.41 -9.28
N ASP A 66 -21.27 2.93 -8.28
CA ASP A 66 -21.16 3.38 -6.90
C ASP A 66 -20.27 2.45 -6.05
N PHE A 67 -19.78 1.35 -6.64
CA PHE A 67 -18.93 0.39 -5.94
C PHE A 67 -17.62 1.03 -5.47
N ARG A 68 -17.22 0.69 -4.25
CA ARG A 68 -15.93 1.04 -3.66
C ARG A 68 -15.37 -0.14 -2.88
N TYR A 69 -14.29 -0.72 -3.38
CA TYR A 69 -13.59 -1.84 -2.75
C TYR A 69 -13.16 -1.50 -1.32
N ALA A 70 -12.80 -0.25 -1.06
CA ALA A 70 -12.40 0.19 0.27
C ALA A 70 -13.50 0.16 1.32
N ASP A 71 -14.77 0.12 0.91
CA ASP A 71 -15.92 0.08 1.81
C ASP A 71 -16.43 -1.35 2.04
N LEU A 72 -15.83 -2.34 1.37
CA LEU A 72 -16.19 -3.76 1.42
C LEU A 72 -15.79 -4.43 2.75
N ALA A 73 -16.51 -5.48 3.13
CA ALA A 73 -16.10 -6.35 4.24
C ALA A 73 -14.88 -7.20 3.85
N ASN A 74 -14.00 -7.48 4.80
CA ASN A 74 -12.81 -8.31 4.54
C ASN A 74 -13.19 -9.72 4.10
N GLU A 75 -14.26 -10.28 4.66
CA GLU A 75 -14.76 -11.60 4.33
C GLU A 75 -15.23 -11.69 2.87
N GLU A 76 -15.93 -10.66 2.41
CA GLU A 76 -16.38 -10.53 1.01
C GLU A 76 -15.18 -10.34 0.07
N ALA A 77 -14.18 -9.57 0.48
CA ALA A 77 -12.95 -9.42 -0.29
C ALA A 77 -12.20 -10.75 -0.45
N GLU A 78 -12.12 -11.55 0.62
CA GLU A 78 -11.48 -12.87 0.60
C GLU A 78 -12.23 -13.87 -0.29
N GLU A 79 -13.55 -13.84 -0.28
CA GLU A 79 -14.39 -14.78 -1.05
C GLU A 79 -14.43 -14.41 -2.54
N ASP A 80 -14.71 -13.14 -2.85
CA ASP A 80 -15.07 -12.72 -4.21
C ASP A 80 -13.91 -12.07 -4.98
N PHE A 81 -12.95 -11.46 -4.29
CA PHE A 81 -11.92 -10.63 -4.92
C PHE A 81 -10.49 -11.19 -4.82
N ARG A 82 -10.18 -12.00 -3.80
CA ARG A 82 -8.87 -12.67 -3.72
C ARG A 82 -8.65 -13.71 -4.84
N PRO A 83 -9.63 -14.55 -5.21
CA PRO A 83 -9.41 -15.57 -6.24
C PRO A 83 -8.96 -14.94 -7.57
N GLY A 84 -7.88 -15.47 -8.15
CA GLY A 84 -7.32 -14.96 -9.42
C GLY A 84 -6.48 -13.68 -9.28
N THR A 85 -6.80 -12.77 -8.35
CA THR A 85 -6.05 -11.52 -8.17
C THR A 85 -4.59 -11.74 -7.82
N VAL A 86 -4.28 -12.72 -6.97
CA VAL A 86 -2.88 -13.00 -6.62
C VAL A 86 -2.10 -13.55 -7.82
N GLU A 87 -2.75 -14.32 -8.70
CA GLU A 87 -2.10 -14.83 -9.92
C GLU A 87 -1.81 -13.71 -10.92
N ASP A 88 -2.72 -12.73 -11.02
CA ASP A 88 -2.63 -11.63 -11.98
C ASP A 88 -1.78 -10.44 -11.49
N LYS A 89 -1.86 -10.11 -10.20
CA LYS A 89 -1.22 -8.92 -9.59
C LYS A 89 -0.07 -9.26 -8.67
N GLY A 90 0.02 -10.50 -8.22
CA GLY A 90 1.12 -11.00 -7.41
C GLY A 90 0.99 -10.79 -5.91
N PHE A 91 -0.01 -10.04 -5.45
CA PHE A 91 -0.31 -9.82 -4.03
C PHE A 91 -1.78 -9.46 -3.85
N PHE A 92 -2.25 -9.44 -2.60
CA PHE A 92 -3.60 -9.06 -2.23
C PHE A 92 -3.60 -8.19 -0.98
N ILE A 93 -4.47 -7.18 -0.96
CA ILE A 93 -4.63 -6.24 0.17
C ILE A 93 -6.12 -6.23 0.53
N LEU A 94 -6.42 -6.52 1.79
CA LEU A 94 -7.79 -6.46 2.30
C LEU A 94 -8.29 -5.02 2.39
N PRO A 95 -9.60 -4.77 2.29
CA PRO A 95 -10.19 -3.46 2.48
C PRO A 95 -9.71 -2.77 3.76
N SER A 96 -9.69 -3.48 4.90
CA SER A 96 -9.22 -2.91 6.17
C SER A 96 -7.72 -2.57 6.17
N GLN A 97 -6.95 -3.19 5.29
CA GLN A 97 -5.51 -3.03 5.15
C GLN A 97 -5.14 -1.99 4.08
N LEU A 98 -6.12 -1.33 3.44
CA LEU A 98 -5.85 -0.25 2.51
C LEU A 98 -5.33 0.99 3.25
N PHE A 99 -4.41 1.72 2.61
CA PHE A 99 -3.79 2.92 3.14
C PHE A 99 -4.85 3.92 3.62
N GLU A 100 -5.91 4.16 2.83
CA GLU A 100 -6.98 5.09 3.23
C GLU A 100 -7.66 4.66 4.54
N ASN A 101 -7.86 3.36 4.76
CA ASN A 101 -8.58 2.83 5.91
C ASN A 101 -7.70 2.75 7.15
N VAL A 102 -6.42 2.45 6.98
CA VAL A 102 -5.43 2.55 8.05
C VAL A 102 -5.27 3.99 8.50
N VAL A 103 -5.16 4.94 7.56
CA VAL A 103 -4.97 6.34 7.92
C VAL A 103 -6.21 6.94 8.59
N LYS A 104 -7.43 6.57 8.17
CA LYS A 104 -8.68 6.97 8.86
C LYS A 104 -8.63 6.68 10.37
N ASN A 105 -8.02 5.56 10.76
CA ASN A 105 -7.94 5.12 12.15
C ASN A 105 -6.61 5.45 12.84
N ALA A 106 -5.59 5.91 12.10
CA ALA A 106 -4.23 6.13 12.59
C ALA A 106 -4.18 7.05 13.82
N SER A 107 -4.97 8.12 13.87
CA SER A 107 -4.99 9.06 15.00
C SER A 107 -5.43 8.45 16.33
N GLN A 108 -6.19 7.36 16.29
CA GLN A 108 -6.74 6.68 17.46
C GLN A 108 -6.06 5.33 17.74
N ASN A 109 -5.16 4.88 16.87
CA ASN A 109 -4.50 3.59 17.02
C ASN A 109 -3.14 3.73 17.71
N GLU A 110 -3.11 3.41 19.01
CA GLU A 110 -1.87 3.38 19.81
C GLU A 110 -0.88 2.30 19.34
N ASN A 111 -1.37 1.26 18.65
CA ASN A 111 -0.59 0.12 18.15
C ASN A 111 -0.40 0.15 16.62
N LEU A 112 -0.49 1.33 16.00
CA LEU A 112 -0.39 1.51 14.55
C LEU A 112 0.86 0.88 13.93
N ASN A 113 1.98 0.89 14.66
CA ASN A 113 3.22 0.25 14.24
C ASN A 113 3.09 -1.28 14.12
N GLU A 114 2.37 -1.90 15.06
CA GLU A 114 2.10 -3.34 15.03
C GLU A 114 1.09 -3.68 13.92
N GLU A 115 0.08 -2.82 13.73
CA GLU A 115 -0.87 -2.96 12.63
C GLU A 115 -0.17 -2.91 11.26
N LEU A 116 0.70 -1.92 11.04
CA LEU A 116 1.49 -1.81 9.81
C LEU A 116 2.39 -3.03 9.58
N ALA A 117 3.06 -3.52 10.63
CA ALA A 117 3.86 -4.73 10.54
C ALA A 117 3.03 -5.94 10.12
N ASN A 118 1.82 -6.08 10.70
CA ASN A 118 0.89 -7.16 10.34
C ASN A 118 0.37 -7.03 8.91
N ILE A 119 0.10 -5.81 8.45
CA ILE A 119 -0.31 -5.54 7.07
C ILE A 119 0.80 -5.93 6.10
N PHE A 120 2.03 -5.48 6.33
CA PHE A 120 3.16 -5.81 5.45
C PHE A 120 3.38 -7.32 5.39
N GLN A 121 3.33 -8.00 6.53
CA GLN A 121 3.40 -9.45 6.56
C GLN A 121 2.23 -10.12 5.83
N SER A 122 1.01 -9.57 5.91
CA SER A 122 -0.16 -10.07 5.19
C SER A 122 0.03 -9.96 3.67
N ILE A 123 0.56 -8.83 3.20
CA ILE A 123 0.87 -8.59 1.80
C ILE A 123 1.92 -9.60 1.31
N GLU A 124 3.01 -9.79 2.04
CA GLU A 124 4.03 -10.78 1.67
C GLU A 124 3.49 -12.21 1.66
N LYS A 125 2.71 -12.57 2.68
CA LYS A 125 2.06 -13.90 2.74
C LYS A 125 1.08 -14.14 1.61
N SER A 126 0.43 -13.10 1.11
CA SER A 126 -0.52 -13.22 0.01
C SER A 126 0.15 -13.73 -1.27
N ALA A 127 1.46 -13.48 -1.46
CA ALA A 127 2.22 -13.88 -2.64
C ALA A 127 2.82 -15.30 -2.55
N ILE A 128 2.75 -15.96 -1.38
CA ILE A 128 3.37 -17.28 -1.17
C ILE A 128 2.75 -18.33 -2.10
N GLY A 129 3.60 -19.07 -2.81
CA GLY A 129 3.18 -20.09 -3.77
C GLY A 129 2.86 -19.56 -5.16
N PHE A 130 2.98 -18.25 -5.39
CA PHE A 130 2.79 -17.60 -6.69
C PHE A 130 4.12 -17.15 -7.28
N LYS A 131 4.13 -16.83 -8.58
CA LYS A 131 5.34 -16.39 -9.30
C LYS A 131 5.94 -15.09 -8.74
N SER A 132 5.11 -14.29 -8.09
CA SER A 132 5.45 -13.02 -7.45
C SER A 132 6.08 -13.16 -6.06
N GLU A 133 6.13 -14.38 -5.50
CA GLU A 133 6.66 -14.59 -4.14
C GLU A 133 8.05 -13.97 -3.99
N ASP A 134 8.95 -14.24 -4.92
CA ASP A 134 10.34 -13.74 -4.86
C ASP A 134 10.45 -12.22 -5.05
N ASP A 135 9.46 -11.58 -5.70
CA ASP A 135 9.43 -10.13 -5.94
C ASP A 135 8.88 -9.34 -4.75
N ILE A 136 8.02 -9.97 -3.94
CA ILE A 136 7.35 -9.35 -2.79
C ILE A 136 8.03 -9.73 -1.47
N LYS A 137 8.68 -10.88 -1.40
CA LYS A 137 9.35 -11.36 -0.19
C LYS A 137 10.47 -10.42 0.25
N GLY A 138 10.39 -9.96 1.49
CA GLY A 138 11.36 -9.07 2.10
C GLY A 138 11.31 -7.63 1.58
N LEU A 139 10.25 -7.28 0.83
CA LEU A 139 10.00 -5.92 0.37
C LEU A 139 9.82 -4.94 1.53
N PHE A 140 9.31 -5.44 2.67
CA PHE A 140 9.08 -4.64 3.87
C PHE A 140 10.02 -5.02 5.03
N ASP A 141 10.99 -5.92 4.83
CA ASP A 141 11.94 -6.37 5.87
C ASP A 141 12.77 -5.22 6.48
N ASN A 142 13.04 -4.17 5.69
CA ASN A 142 13.83 -3.02 6.12
C ASN A 142 12.98 -1.90 6.77
N LEU A 143 11.66 -2.06 6.82
CA LEU A 143 10.79 -1.15 7.56
C LEU A 143 10.79 -1.56 9.04
N ASP A 144 11.72 -1.00 9.81
CA ASP A 144 11.67 -1.13 11.26
C ASP A 144 10.55 -0.25 11.83
N THR A 145 9.32 -0.77 11.77
CA THR A 145 8.12 -0.16 12.36
C THR A 145 8.16 -0.17 13.89
N ARG A 146 9.05 -0.94 14.53
CA ARG A 146 9.09 -1.14 15.99
C ARG A 146 10.10 -0.22 16.69
N SER A 147 11.00 0.36 15.92
CA SER A 147 12.01 1.25 16.46
C SER A 147 11.44 2.64 16.77
N ASN A 148 11.91 3.21 17.87
CA ASN A 148 11.74 4.63 18.23
C ASN A 148 12.38 5.61 17.22
N ILE A 149 12.70 5.18 15.99
CA ILE A 149 13.36 5.98 14.94
C ILE A 149 12.53 7.21 14.53
N LEU A 150 11.23 7.19 14.79
CA LEU A 150 10.28 8.13 14.20
C LEU A 150 9.89 9.33 15.06
N GLY A 151 10.68 9.71 16.07
CA GLY A 151 10.52 10.92 16.92
C GLY A 151 9.33 11.83 16.60
N GLY A 152 8.34 11.85 17.51
CA GLY A 152 6.96 12.31 17.26
C GLY A 152 6.02 11.12 17.05
N THR A 153 4.79 11.16 17.55
CA THR A 153 3.89 10.00 17.48
C THR A 153 3.52 9.70 16.02
N VAL A 154 3.80 8.47 15.56
CA VAL A 154 3.53 7.95 14.20
C VAL A 154 2.18 8.39 13.59
N PRO A 155 1.07 8.49 14.36
CA PRO A 155 -0.19 9.05 13.88
C PRO A 155 -0.12 10.43 13.21
N GLU A 156 0.67 11.37 13.74
CA GLU A 156 0.77 12.74 13.21
C GLU A 156 1.40 12.77 11.81
N LYS A 157 2.36 11.89 11.56
CA LYS A 157 3.06 11.81 10.27
C LYS A 157 2.26 11.03 9.23
N ILE A 158 1.54 9.98 9.64
CA ILE A 158 0.63 9.25 8.74
C ILE A 158 -0.51 10.16 8.26
N SER A 159 -1.05 11.00 9.14
CA SER A 159 -2.02 12.03 8.75
C SER A 159 -1.45 13.05 7.76
N ALA A 160 -0.16 13.42 7.86
CA ALA A 160 0.48 14.34 6.91
C ALA A 160 0.49 13.80 5.47
N PHE A 161 0.58 12.48 5.26
CA PHE A 161 0.51 11.87 3.93
C PHE A 161 -0.88 11.90 3.28
N LEU A 162 -1.96 12.25 4.02
CA LEU A 162 -3.26 12.53 3.40
C LEU A 162 -3.32 13.87 2.68
N THR A 163 -2.44 14.80 3.07
CA THR A 163 -2.45 16.17 2.55
C THR A 163 -1.70 16.29 1.21
N PHE A 164 -1.01 15.21 0.81
CA PHE A 164 -0.24 15.08 -0.42
C PHE A 164 -0.73 13.90 -1.24
#